data_AF-A0A136WGT7-F1
#
_entry.id   AF-A0A136WGT7-F1
#
_cell.length_a   1.000
_cell.length_b   1.000
_cell.length_c   1.000
_cell.angle_alpha   90.00
_cell.angle_beta   90.00
_cell.angle_gamma   90.00
#
_symmetry.space_group_name_H-M   'P 1'
#
loop_
_entity.id
_entity.type
_entity.pdbx_description
1 polymer ?
#
loop_
_entity_poly.entity_id
_entity_poly.type
_entity_poly.pdbx_seq_one_letter_code
_entity_poly.pdbx_strand_id
1 'polypeptide(L)'
;MANNKAFIFDTNFIIQNKNLNIVVSKLKDDFIVYVTQVSIEERIAQTCRELKDKYNKLPVLQKDYNKIAKIEVMKSYEELAEKYRFAIQAKYDKLFDTHVIPFPKTVELFSEVLERAYKKLPPFSNADNASDKGFKDSLIWLSMLSYFKDNGENTVLFVTGDNGFKGNADALCIEFKEATGKTLEIKDNSYFKNVIDAVSVEKEQPKQEKIPDIGLLRERIRTTIEELCVNQDVDMWGNPYWEKTFTISEKVDADYIKMIFNGLKSDISNHIFDESIPAYEILALDDRIINGSVDIPIVALENALKLYDDIKKKYPDFINQFFSTSANIFNQNYAEPLVFVSEDDELPF
;
A
#
# COMPACT_ATOMS: atom_id res chain seq x y z
N MET A 1 27.19 -5.26 20.86
CA MET A 1 25.72 -5.14 20.91
C MET A 1 25.36 -4.06 19.90
N ALA A 2 24.64 -4.41 18.83
CA ALA A 2 24.25 -3.42 17.83
C ALA A 2 23.31 -2.41 18.50
N ASN A 3 23.71 -1.13 18.50
CA ASN A 3 22.92 -0.02 19.02
C ASN A 3 21.80 0.24 17.99
N ASN A 4 20.74 -0.56 18.01
CA ASN A 4 19.62 -0.35 17.12
C ASN A 4 18.99 1.01 17.44
N LYS A 5 18.79 1.83 16.41
CA LYS A 5 18.15 3.15 16.53
C LYS A 5 16.66 3.01 16.28
N ALA A 6 15.82 3.77 16.98
CA ALA A 6 14.40 3.84 16.67
C ALA A 6 14.19 4.71 15.43
N PHE A 7 13.36 4.26 14.49
CA PHE A 7 12.95 5.02 13.31
C PHE A 7 11.44 5.18 13.31
N ILE A 8 10.94 6.39 13.58
CA ILE A 8 9.51 6.67 13.76
C ILE A 8 8.95 7.30 12.49
N PHE A 9 7.87 6.74 11.96
CA PHE A 9 7.10 7.32 10.87
C PHE A 9 5.98 8.23 11.37
N ASP A 10 5.80 9.39 10.74
CA ASP A 10 4.59 10.20 10.86
C ASP A 10 3.47 9.73 9.92
N THR A 11 2.28 10.33 10.04
CA THR A 11 1.16 9.98 9.18
C THR A 11 1.43 10.35 7.71
N ASN A 12 2.06 11.49 7.45
CA ASN A 12 2.35 11.94 6.09
C ASN A 12 3.25 10.95 5.37
N PHE A 13 4.23 10.39 6.07
CA PHE A 13 5.15 9.38 5.58
C PHE A 13 4.38 8.12 5.19
N ILE A 14 3.48 7.66 6.07
CA ILE A 14 2.63 6.49 5.83
C ILE A 14 1.70 6.70 4.64
N ILE A 15 1.16 7.90 4.45
CA ILE A 15 0.30 8.23 3.31
C ILE A 15 1.10 8.28 2.00
N GLN A 16 2.30 8.89 2.02
CA GLN A 16 3.14 9.07 0.84
C GLN A 16 3.76 7.75 0.36
N ASN A 17 4.02 6.81 1.26
CA ASN A 17 4.67 5.54 0.94
C ASN A 17 3.65 4.39 0.86
N LYS A 18 3.10 4.17 -0.34
CA LYS A 18 2.12 3.09 -0.60
C LYS A 18 2.65 1.70 -0.22
N ASN A 19 3.97 1.49 -0.31
CA ASN A 19 4.66 0.22 -0.04
C ASN A 19 5.46 0.20 1.27
N LEU A 20 4.78 0.50 2.38
CA LEU A 20 5.36 0.45 3.73
C LEU A 20 6.05 -0.88 4.05
N ASN A 21 5.56 -2.02 3.55
CA ASN A 21 6.20 -3.32 3.78
C ASN A 21 7.67 -3.36 3.30
N ILE A 22 7.94 -2.80 2.11
CA ILE A 22 9.28 -2.76 1.51
C ILE A 22 10.16 -1.74 2.25
N VAL A 23 9.59 -0.58 2.60
CA VAL A 23 10.32 0.47 3.33
C VAL A 23 10.74 -0.04 4.71
N VAL A 24 9.81 -0.66 5.44
CA VAL A 24 10.09 -1.25 6.74
C VAL A 24 11.13 -2.37 6.60
N SER A 25 11.00 -3.29 5.63
CA SER A 25 11.97 -4.38 5.47
C SER A 25 13.39 -3.88 5.20
N LYS A 26 13.55 -2.80 4.45
CA LYS A 26 14.87 -2.20 4.17
C LYS A 26 15.48 -1.50 5.39
N LEU A 27 14.64 -0.92 6.24
CA LEU A 27 15.09 -0.21 7.44
C LEU A 27 15.35 -1.14 8.63
N LYS A 28 14.74 -2.35 8.66
CA LYS A 28 14.87 -3.31 9.77
C LYS A 28 16.30 -3.80 10.02
N ASP A 29 17.20 -3.67 9.04
CA ASP A 29 18.62 -4.06 9.20
C ASP A 29 19.37 -3.14 10.18
N ASP A 30 19.07 -1.84 10.16
CA ASP A 30 19.80 -0.81 10.92
C ASP A 30 18.94 -0.12 11.99
N PHE A 31 17.62 -0.25 11.88
CA PHE A 31 16.65 0.44 12.73
C PHE A 31 15.53 -0.47 13.21
N ILE A 32 15.00 -0.16 14.38
CA ILE A 32 13.70 -0.65 14.83
C ILE A 32 12.67 0.38 14.41
N VAL A 33 11.73 -0.02 13.55
CA VAL A 33 10.76 0.89 12.95
C VAL A 33 9.50 0.98 13.81
N TYR A 34 9.10 2.19 14.13
CA TYR A 34 7.98 2.52 14.99
C TYR A 34 6.93 3.36 14.24
N VAL A 35 5.69 3.25 14.70
CA VAL A 35 4.56 4.10 14.27
C VAL A 35 3.70 4.46 15.48
N THR A 36 3.06 5.63 15.47
CA THR A 36 2.10 5.98 16.54
C THR A 36 0.69 5.49 16.22
N GLN A 37 -0.06 5.08 17.25
CA GLN A 37 -1.48 4.75 17.11
C GLN A 37 -2.27 5.94 16.55
N VAL A 38 -1.87 7.18 16.91
CA VAL A 38 -2.47 8.41 16.36
C VAL A 38 -2.35 8.48 14.84
N SER A 39 -1.18 8.12 14.30
CA SER A 39 -0.97 8.07 12.85
C SER A 39 -1.79 6.98 12.15
N ILE A 40 -1.98 5.83 12.81
CA ILE A 40 -2.84 4.74 12.29
C ILE A 40 -4.31 5.19 12.26
N GLU A 41 -4.81 5.77 13.36
CA GLU A 41 -6.19 6.27 13.45
C GLU A 41 -6.47 7.39 12.43
N GLU A 42 -5.52 8.28 12.19
CA GLU A 42 -5.67 9.29 11.15
C GLU A 42 -5.79 8.68 9.75
N ARG A 43 -4.99 7.65 9.46
CA ARG A 43 -5.07 6.92 8.19
C ARG A 43 -6.44 6.25 8.02
N ILE A 44 -6.93 5.60 9.08
CA ILE A 44 -8.28 5.01 9.12
C ILE A 44 -9.34 6.08 8.85
N ALA A 45 -9.27 7.21 9.56
CA ALA A 45 -10.22 8.30 9.40
C ALA A 45 -10.21 8.90 7.99
N GLN A 46 -9.05 8.99 7.34
CA GLN A 46 -8.96 9.41 5.94
C GLN A 46 -9.66 8.41 5.01
N THR A 47 -9.39 7.11 5.14
CA THR A 47 -10.03 6.09 4.31
C THR A 47 -11.55 6.04 4.52
N CYS A 48 -12.03 6.21 5.76
CA CYS A 48 -13.46 6.29 6.04
C CYS A 48 -14.11 7.55 5.43
N ARG A 49 -13.41 8.70 5.41
CA ARG A 49 -13.90 9.91 4.73
C ARG A 49 -14.04 9.69 3.22
N GLU A 50 -13.03 9.12 2.57
CA GLU A 50 -13.08 8.79 1.14
C GLU A 50 -14.23 7.82 0.82
N LEU A 51 -14.47 6.83 1.69
CA LEU A 51 -15.62 5.93 1.58
C LEU A 51 -16.95 6.69 1.73
N LYS A 52 -17.06 7.55 2.73
CA LYS A 52 -18.26 8.36 2.98
C LYS A 52 -18.59 9.25 1.78
N ASP A 53 -17.58 9.84 1.15
CA ASP A 53 -17.76 10.66 -0.05
C ASP A 53 -18.31 9.86 -1.23
N LYS A 54 -17.95 8.58 -1.38
CA LYS A 54 -18.55 7.68 -2.36
C LYS A 54 -20.03 7.41 -2.04
N TYR A 55 -20.35 7.13 -0.77
CA TYR A 55 -21.73 6.92 -0.33
C TYR A 55 -22.61 8.15 -0.54
N ASN A 56 -22.08 9.34 -0.28
CA ASN A 56 -22.80 10.60 -0.49
C ASN A 56 -23.15 10.86 -1.97
N LYS A 57 -22.43 10.24 -2.91
CA LYS A 57 -22.70 10.33 -4.35
C LYS A 57 -23.76 9.34 -4.83
N LEU A 58 -24.02 8.26 -4.09
CA LEU A 58 -24.97 7.21 -4.50
C LEU A 58 -26.40 7.74 -4.71
N PRO A 59 -26.97 8.62 -3.86
CA PRO A 59 -28.31 9.16 -4.10
C PRO A 59 -28.44 9.94 -5.41
N VAL A 60 -27.38 10.65 -5.80
CA VAL A 60 -27.33 11.41 -7.06
C VAL A 60 -27.33 10.43 -8.24
N LEU A 61 -26.47 9.42 -8.21
CA LEU A 61 -26.41 8.38 -9.24
C LEU A 61 -27.72 7.60 -9.36
N GLN A 62 -28.33 7.25 -8.23
CA GLN A 62 -29.63 6.58 -8.21
C GLN A 62 -30.71 7.44 -8.89
N LYS A 63 -30.69 8.75 -8.68
CA LYS A 63 -31.65 9.67 -9.29
C LYS A 63 -31.42 9.83 -10.78
N ASP A 64 -30.18 10.04 -11.19
CA ASP A 64 -29.82 10.41 -12.57
C ASP A 64 -30.01 9.24 -13.55
N TYR A 65 -29.84 8.01 -13.06
CA TYR A 65 -29.88 6.81 -13.91
C TYR A 65 -31.10 5.90 -13.66
N ASN A 66 -32.09 6.30 -12.84
CA ASN A 66 -33.23 5.44 -12.49
C ASN A 66 -34.09 4.95 -13.67
N LYS A 67 -34.02 5.63 -14.82
CA LYS A 67 -34.71 5.21 -16.06
C LYS A 67 -33.94 4.17 -16.86
N ILE A 68 -32.64 4.01 -16.57
CA ILE A 68 -31.69 3.18 -17.32
C ILE A 68 -31.27 1.97 -16.49
N ALA A 69 -30.97 2.17 -15.20
CA ALA A 69 -30.48 1.13 -14.30
C ALA A 69 -30.97 1.34 -12.87
N LYS A 70 -31.08 0.24 -12.12
CA LYS A 70 -31.37 0.25 -10.68
C LYS A 70 -30.06 0.05 -9.91
N ILE A 71 -29.65 1.04 -9.13
CA ILE A 71 -28.47 0.96 -8.26
C ILE A 71 -28.93 0.61 -6.84
N GLU A 72 -28.58 -0.58 -6.37
CA GLU A 72 -28.89 -1.04 -5.02
C GLU A 72 -27.67 -0.97 -4.09
N VAL A 73 -27.89 -0.49 -2.87
CA VAL A 73 -26.85 -0.44 -1.84
C VAL A 73 -26.81 -1.78 -1.13
N MET A 74 -25.78 -2.58 -1.40
CA MET A 74 -25.64 -3.92 -0.83
C MET A 74 -25.21 -3.94 0.64
N LYS A 75 -24.45 -2.91 1.08
CA LYS A 75 -23.89 -2.80 2.43
C LYS A 75 -23.97 -1.36 2.90
N SER A 76 -24.21 -1.14 4.19
CA SER A 76 -24.24 0.21 4.75
C SER A 76 -22.83 0.79 4.86
N TYR A 77 -22.76 2.13 4.93
CA TYR A 77 -21.50 2.83 5.20
C TYR A 77 -20.89 2.37 6.52
N GLU A 78 -21.72 2.22 7.56
CA GLU A 78 -21.30 1.83 8.90
C GLU A 78 -20.64 0.45 8.90
N GLU A 79 -21.22 -0.52 8.17
CA GLU A 79 -20.66 -1.88 8.10
C GLU A 79 -19.30 -1.91 7.40
N LEU A 80 -19.18 -1.21 6.25
CA LEU A 80 -17.94 -1.17 5.48
C LEU A 80 -16.84 -0.34 6.16
N ALA A 81 -17.20 0.78 6.78
CA ALA A 81 -16.27 1.62 7.53
C ALA A 81 -15.66 0.85 8.70
N GLU A 82 -16.46 0.08 9.43
CA GLU A 82 -15.98 -0.72 10.55
C GLU A 82 -15.06 -1.86 10.07
N LYS A 83 -15.42 -2.55 8.97
CA LYS A 83 -14.55 -3.55 8.34
C LYS A 83 -13.20 -2.96 7.93
N TYR A 84 -13.20 -1.76 7.34
CA TYR A 84 -11.98 -1.07 6.94
C TYR A 84 -11.13 -0.68 8.14
N ARG A 85 -11.75 -0.19 9.22
CA ARG A 85 -11.05 0.10 10.49
C ARG A 85 -10.30 -1.12 11.01
N PHE A 86 -10.98 -2.26 11.14
CA PHE A 86 -10.36 -3.50 11.62
C PHE A 86 -9.24 -4.00 10.69
N ALA A 87 -9.49 -3.99 9.37
CA ALA A 87 -8.51 -4.47 8.39
C ALA A 87 -7.24 -3.61 8.38
N ILE A 88 -7.39 -2.28 8.44
CA ILE A 88 -6.26 -1.35 8.50
C ILE A 88 -5.49 -1.55 9.80
N GLN A 89 -6.15 -1.57 10.96
CA GLN A 89 -5.48 -1.77 12.25
C GLN A 89 -4.66 -3.08 12.24
N ALA A 90 -5.28 -4.20 11.85
CA ALA A 90 -4.61 -5.50 11.79
C ALA A 90 -3.40 -5.51 10.83
N LYS A 91 -3.46 -4.74 9.74
CA LYS A 91 -2.33 -4.57 8.81
C LYS A 91 -1.14 -3.86 9.50
N TYR A 92 -1.38 -2.78 10.22
CA TYR A 92 -0.32 -2.05 10.93
C TYR A 92 0.23 -2.86 12.10
N ASP A 93 -0.65 -3.52 12.87
CA ASP A 93 -0.23 -4.41 13.97
C ASP A 93 0.69 -5.52 13.45
N LYS A 94 0.36 -6.16 12.31
CA LYS A 94 1.21 -7.19 11.71
C LYS A 94 2.55 -6.64 11.19
N LEU A 95 2.57 -5.40 10.70
CA LEU A 95 3.76 -4.80 10.10
C LEU A 95 4.77 -4.31 11.13
N PHE A 96 4.28 -3.66 12.19
CA PHE A 96 5.09 -3.03 13.23
C PHE A 96 5.21 -3.89 14.50
N ASP A 97 4.39 -4.94 14.64
CA ASP A 97 4.39 -5.86 15.78
C ASP A 97 4.29 -5.08 17.11
N THR A 98 5.22 -5.26 18.04
CA THR A 98 5.24 -4.55 19.33
C THR A 98 5.69 -3.09 19.24
N HIS A 99 5.98 -2.56 18.05
CA HIS A 99 6.53 -1.22 17.83
C HIS A 99 5.47 -0.18 17.42
N VAL A 100 4.21 -0.44 17.76
CA VAL A 100 3.14 0.57 17.70
C VAL A 100 3.13 1.35 19.02
N ILE A 101 3.51 2.63 18.95
CA ILE A 101 3.50 3.54 20.10
C ILE A 101 2.04 3.84 20.44
N PRO A 102 1.54 3.40 21.61
CA PRO A 102 0.16 3.57 21.98
C PRO A 102 -0.15 5.04 22.28
N PHE A 103 -1.43 5.38 22.17
CA PHE A 103 -1.92 6.65 22.68
C PHE A 103 -1.86 6.66 24.22
N PRO A 104 -1.33 7.71 24.88
CA PRO A 104 -1.31 7.79 26.33
C PRO A 104 -2.75 7.77 26.85
N LYS A 105 -3.04 6.88 27.81
CA LYS A 105 -4.35 6.80 28.46
C LYS A 105 -4.33 7.49 29.83
N THR A 106 -3.65 8.64 29.92
CA THR A 106 -3.57 9.42 31.16
C THR A 106 -4.71 10.44 31.21
N VAL A 107 -5.18 10.75 32.42
CA VAL A 107 -6.26 11.72 32.64
C VAL A 107 -5.77 13.14 32.34
N GLU A 108 -4.47 13.35 32.48
CA GLU A 108 -3.77 14.62 32.30
C GLU A 108 -3.50 14.96 30.83
N LEU A 109 -3.53 13.98 29.92
CA LEU A 109 -3.18 14.18 28.51
C LEU A 109 -4.00 15.30 27.85
N PHE A 110 -5.31 15.32 28.10
CA PHE A 110 -6.18 16.34 27.53
C PHE A 110 -5.79 17.73 28.03
N SER A 111 -5.50 17.87 29.33
CA SER A 111 -5.01 19.11 29.92
C SER A 111 -3.68 19.54 29.32
N GLU A 112 -2.75 18.61 29.13
CA GLU A 112 -1.44 18.88 28.51
C GLU A 112 -1.57 19.37 27.06
N VAL A 113 -2.44 18.74 26.26
CA VAL A 113 -2.70 19.16 24.88
C VAL A 113 -3.33 20.55 24.85
N LEU A 114 -4.28 20.83 25.73
CA LEU A 114 -4.90 22.15 25.85
C LEU A 114 -3.89 23.21 26.29
N GLU A 115 -3.00 22.90 27.24
CA GLU A 115 -1.95 23.80 27.66
C GLU A 115 -0.99 24.11 26.50
N ARG A 116 -0.59 23.10 25.73
CA ARG A 116 0.23 23.31 24.53
C ARG A 116 -0.48 24.18 23.51
N ALA A 117 -1.78 23.97 23.28
CA ALA A 117 -2.57 24.79 22.36
C ALA A 117 -2.64 26.25 22.84
N TYR A 118 -2.97 26.48 24.12
CA TYR A 118 -3.10 27.81 24.70
C TYR A 118 -1.78 28.59 24.69
N LYS A 119 -0.68 27.92 25.10
CA LYS A 119 0.67 28.50 25.14
C LYS A 119 1.36 28.49 23.77
N LYS A 120 0.71 27.92 22.74
CA LYS A 120 1.28 27.64 21.41
C LYS A 120 2.66 26.98 21.47
N LEU A 121 2.78 25.98 22.35
CA LEU A 121 4.01 25.20 22.46
C LEU A 121 4.15 24.29 21.25
N PRO A 122 5.39 24.02 20.78
CA PRO A 122 5.63 23.03 19.75
C PRO A 122 4.92 21.69 20.04
N PRO A 123 4.39 21.00 19.02
CA PRO A 123 4.46 21.28 17.57
C PRO A 123 3.38 22.25 17.04
N PHE A 124 2.64 22.98 17.87
CA PHE A 124 1.74 24.03 17.39
C PHE A 124 2.52 25.13 16.64
N SER A 125 1.91 25.65 15.57
CA SER A 125 2.50 26.73 14.78
C SER A 125 2.22 28.10 15.43
N ASN A 126 3.25 28.93 15.49
CA ASN A 126 3.16 30.33 15.94
C ASN A 126 2.76 31.31 14.83
N ALA A 127 2.45 30.83 13.62
CA ALA A 127 2.05 31.69 12.52
C ALA A 127 0.69 32.37 12.76
N ASP A 128 0.56 33.62 12.33
CA ASP A 128 -0.72 34.35 12.34
C ASP A 128 -1.77 33.57 11.54
N ASN A 129 -2.98 33.39 12.10
CA ASN A 129 -4.07 32.54 11.61
C ASN A 129 -3.86 31.00 11.66
N ALA A 130 -2.90 30.48 12.41
CA ALA A 130 -2.66 29.03 12.56
C ALA A 130 -3.35 28.36 13.78
N SER A 131 -4.40 28.98 14.32
CA SER A 131 -5.00 28.69 15.65
C SER A 131 -5.21 27.20 15.99
N ASP A 132 -5.55 26.36 15.02
CA ASP A 132 -5.92 24.95 15.27
C ASP A 132 -4.92 23.94 14.68
N LYS A 133 -3.82 24.40 14.08
CA LYS A 133 -2.81 23.53 13.43
C LYS A 133 -1.76 23.09 14.43
N GLY A 134 -1.76 21.79 14.74
CA GLY A 134 -0.80 21.17 15.66
C GLY A 134 -1.43 20.30 16.75
N PHE A 135 -2.76 20.24 16.83
CA PHE A 135 -3.44 19.40 17.83
C PHE A 135 -3.06 17.93 17.67
N LYS A 136 -3.22 17.39 16.45
CA LYS A 136 -2.80 16.03 16.13
C LYS A 136 -1.31 15.81 16.38
N ASP A 137 -0.49 16.76 15.94
CA ASP A 137 0.95 16.66 16.05
C ASP A 137 1.37 16.61 17.53
N SER A 138 0.66 17.35 18.39
CA SER A 138 0.85 17.29 19.84
C SER A 138 0.47 15.92 20.41
N LEU A 139 -0.56 15.27 19.88
CA LEU A 139 -0.90 13.90 20.28
C LEU A 139 0.20 12.91 19.90
N ILE A 140 0.74 13.01 18.67
CA ILE A 140 1.89 12.20 18.23
C ILE A 140 3.09 12.43 19.16
N TRP A 141 3.38 13.70 19.45
CA TRP A 141 4.50 14.11 20.31
C TRP A 141 4.39 13.58 21.73
N LEU A 142 3.25 13.80 22.39
CA LEU A 142 3.01 13.33 23.76
C LEU A 142 3.01 11.79 23.83
N SER A 143 2.53 11.11 22.79
CA SER A 143 2.63 9.64 22.68
C SER A 143 4.09 9.20 22.66
N MET A 144 4.94 9.88 21.87
CA MET A 144 6.37 9.59 21.82
C MET A 144 7.06 9.85 23.17
N LEU A 145 6.82 10.99 23.81
CA LEU A 145 7.41 11.31 25.12
C LEU A 145 7.03 10.27 26.17
N SER A 146 5.75 9.93 26.28
CA SER A 146 5.26 8.96 27.26
C SER A 146 5.84 7.58 27.03
N TYR A 147 5.99 7.14 25.77
CA TYR A 147 6.50 5.81 25.46
C TYR A 147 8.00 5.71 25.69
N PHE A 148 8.77 6.67 25.17
CA PHE A 148 10.24 6.61 25.21
C PHE A 148 10.83 6.89 26.59
N LYS A 149 10.05 7.43 27.53
CA LYS A 149 10.44 7.59 28.92
C LYS A 149 10.85 6.25 29.57
N ASP A 150 10.05 5.21 29.33
CA ASP A 150 10.24 3.90 29.96
C ASP A 150 10.60 2.78 28.97
N ASN A 151 10.43 3.00 27.66
CA ASN A 151 10.59 1.97 26.62
C ASN A 151 11.38 2.48 25.40
N GLY A 152 11.73 1.59 24.47
CA GLY A 152 12.34 1.94 23.18
C GLY A 152 13.79 2.44 23.26
N GLU A 153 14.35 2.80 22.11
CA GLU A 153 15.81 2.92 21.95
C GLU A 153 16.36 4.28 22.36
N ASN A 154 17.64 4.31 22.75
CA ASN A 154 18.31 5.53 23.24
C ASN A 154 18.53 6.61 22.17
N THR A 155 18.51 6.23 20.90
CA THR A 155 18.64 7.15 19.76
C THR A 155 17.42 6.98 18.87
N VAL A 156 16.70 8.08 18.69
CA VAL A 156 15.42 8.12 17.99
C VAL A 156 15.56 9.03 16.79
N LEU A 157 15.18 8.51 15.63
CA LEU A 157 15.09 9.24 14.38
C LEU A 157 13.62 9.37 14.02
N PHE A 158 13.10 10.60 14.03
CA PHE A 158 11.72 10.89 13.65
C PHE A 158 11.70 11.54 12.27
N VAL A 159 11.04 10.89 11.31
CA VAL A 159 10.83 11.46 9.98
C VAL A 159 9.46 12.08 9.87
N THR A 160 9.43 13.35 9.46
CA THR A 160 8.17 14.07 9.27
C THR A 160 8.23 15.08 8.14
N GLY A 161 7.11 15.17 7.42
CA GLY A 161 6.89 16.21 6.42
C GLY A 161 6.34 17.51 7.00
N ASP A 162 5.93 17.51 8.27
CA ASP A 162 5.18 18.60 8.88
C ASP A 162 6.08 19.76 9.33
N ASN A 163 5.62 20.98 9.05
CA ASN A 163 6.36 22.20 9.37
C ASN A 163 6.32 22.55 10.87
N GLY A 164 5.32 22.10 11.61
CA GLY A 164 5.22 22.28 13.06
C GLY A 164 6.33 21.55 13.81
N PHE A 165 6.70 20.35 13.35
CA PHE A 165 7.87 19.63 13.88
C PHE A 165 9.19 20.17 13.33
N LYS A 166 9.31 20.36 12.01
CA LYS A 166 10.56 20.83 11.39
C LYS A 166 10.96 22.24 11.84
N GLY A 167 9.99 23.15 11.94
CA GLY A 167 10.22 24.53 12.35
C GLY A 167 10.61 24.69 13.82
N ASN A 168 10.31 23.68 14.66
CA ASN A 168 10.57 23.71 16.09
C ASN A 168 11.52 22.58 16.54
N ALA A 169 12.32 22.03 15.62
CA ALA A 169 13.10 20.82 15.86
C ALA A 169 14.03 20.94 17.08
N ASP A 170 14.72 22.07 17.24
CA ASP A 170 15.65 22.29 18.36
C ASP A 170 14.94 22.24 19.72
N ALA A 171 13.80 22.94 19.85
CA ALA A 171 13.02 22.98 21.08
C ALA A 171 12.45 21.59 21.43
N LEU A 172 11.96 20.87 20.43
CA LEU A 172 11.43 19.51 20.59
C LEU A 172 12.53 18.52 20.97
N CYS A 173 13.71 18.61 20.37
CA CYS A 173 14.85 17.76 20.72
C CYS A 173 15.33 17.99 22.16
N ILE A 174 15.34 19.24 22.63
CA ILE A 174 15.64 19.58 24.03
C ILE A 174 14.58 18.96 24.95
N GLU A 175 13.30 19.21 24.68
CA GLU A 175 12.18 18.68 25.46
C GLU A 175 12.22 17.15 25.54
N PHE A 176 12.48 16.48 24.40
CA PHE A 176 12.57 15.02 24.36
C PHE A 176 13.69 14.49 25.25
N LYS A 177 14.86 15.13 25.19
CA LYS A 177 16.01 14.75 26.00
C LYS A 177 15.76 14.99 27.49
N GLU A 178 15.13 16.10 27.85
CA GLU A 178 14.79 16.41 29.24
C GLU A 178 13.74 15.44 29.81
N ALA A 179 12.74 15.06 29.00
CA ALA A 179 11.66 14.18 29.43
C ALA A 179 12.06 12.69 29.49
N THR A 180 12.91 12.23 28.57
CA THR A 180 13.22 10.79 28.38
C THR A 180 14.66 10.42 28.68
N GLY A 181 15.59 11.39 28.73
CA GLY A 181 17.03 11.14 28.80
C GLY A 181 17.65 10.64 27.48
N LYS A 182 16.86 10.54 26.40
CA LYS A 182 17.27 9.96 25.11
C LYS A 182 17.53 11.03 24.05
N THR A 183 18.18 10.64 22.96
CA THR A 183 18.53 11.56 21.86
C THR A 183 17.51 11.44 20.74
N LEU A 184 16.99 12.59 20.26
CA LEU A 184 16.10 12.68 19.12
C LEU A 184 16.77 13.42 17.96
N GLU A 185 16.58 12.91 16.74
CA GLU A 185 16.85 13.62 15.50
C GLU A 185 15.56 13.71 14.67
N ILE A 186 15.19 14.93 14.25
CA ILE A 186 14.06 15.15 13.35
C ILE A 186 14.59 15.38 11.95
N LYS A 187 14.11 14.59 10.98
CA LYS A 187 14.49 14.72 9.56
C LYS A 187 13.25 14.81 8.69
N ASP A 188 13.43 15.32 7.47
CA ASP A 188 12.37 15.37 6.47
C ASP A 188 12.01 13.95 5.99
N ASN A 189 10.76 13.76 5.54
CA ASN A 189 10.29 12.51 4.95
C ASN A 189 11.13 12.02 3.76
N SER A 190 11.93 12.86 3.11
CA SER A 190 12.87 12.42 2.07
C SER A 190 14.12 11.71 2.61
N TYR A 191 14.45 11.87 3.89
CA TYR A 191 15.69 11.36 4.49
C TYR A 191 15.82 9.83 4.43
N PHE A 192 14.72 9.08 4.52
CA PHE A 192 14.79 7.61 4.41
C PHE A 192 15.38 7.13 3.07
N LYS A 193 15.23 7.91 1.99
CA LYS A 193 15.85 7.59 0.69
C LYS A 193 17.36 7.65 0.80
N ASN A 194 17.89 8.71 1.43
CA ASN A 194 19.32 8.86 1.67
C ASN A 194 19.87 7.75 2.59
N VAL A 195 19.08 7.27 3.55
CA VAL A 195 19.47 6.14 4.41
C VAL A 195 19.53 4.85 3.59
N ILE A 196 18.52 4.56 2.78
CA ILE A 196 18.50 3.38 1.90
C ILE A 196 19.65 3.43 0.88
N ASP A 197 19.89 4.61 0.29
CA ASP A 197 20.93 4.82 -0.71
C ASP A 197 22.34 4.78 -0.07
N ALA A 198 22.54 5.34 1.13
CA ALA A 198 23.82 5.28 1.84
C ALA A 198 24.15 3.85 2.32
N VAL A 199 23.16 3.06 2.73
CA VAL A 199 23.31 1.63 3.05
C VAL A 199 23.68 0.84 1.78
N SER A 200 23.23 1.29 0.61
CA SER A 200 23.62 0.71 -0.69
C SER A 200 25.10 1.04 -1.01
N VAL A 201 25.57 2.24 -0.66
CA VAL A 201 26.96 2.69 -0.90
C VAL A 201 27.99 2.07 0.06
N GLU A 202 27.65 1.83 1.34
CA GLU A 202 28.57 1.15 2.27
C GLU A 202 28.68 -0.37 2.03
N LYS A 203 27.71 -0.98 1.34
CA LYS A 203 27.75 -2.41 0.96
C LYS A 203 28.38 -2.66 -0.42
N GLU A 204 28.68 -1.62 -1.21
CA GLU A 204 29.26 -1.78 -2.55
C GLU A 204 30.72 -1.27 -2.62
N GLN A 205 31.67 -2.17 -2.40
CA GLN A 205 32.86 -2.14 -3.25
C GLN A 205 32.42 -2.58 -4.66
N PRO A 206 32.82 -1.88 -5.73
CA PRO A 206 32.31 -2.15 -7.06
C PRO A 206 32.87 -3.48 -7.57
N LYS A 207 32.06 -4.54 -7.51
CA LYS A 207 32.16 -5.59 -8.53
C LYS A 207 31.42 -5.07 -9.74
N GLN A 208 32.13 -4.88 -10.85
CA GLN A 208 31.52 -4.71 -12.15
C GLN A 208 30.57 -5.89 -12.41
N GLU A 209 29.28 -5.71 -12.16
CA GLU A 209 28.28 -6.68 -12.57
C GLU A 209 28.08 -6.55 -14.08
N LYS A 210 28.56 -7.57 -14.80
CA LYS A 210 28.09 -7.85 -16.15
C LYS A 210 26.57 -8.00 -16.06
N ILE A 211 25.83 -7.19 -16.81
CA ILE A 211 24.41 -7.42 -17.08
C ILE A 211 24.29 -8.89 -17.49
N PRO A 212 23.63 -9.75 -16.70
CA PRO A 212 23.47 -11.15 -17.08
C PRO A 212 22.69 -11.18 -18.41
N ASP A 213 22.93 -12.16 -19.27
CA ASP A 213 22.10 -12.33 -20.45
C ASP A 213 20.71 -12.88 -20.03
N ILE A 214 19.81 -11.96 -19.69
CA ILE A 214 18.45 -12.24 -19.18
C ILE A 214 17.45 -12.39 -20.34
N GLY A 215 17.90 -12.38 -21.61
CA GLY A 215 17.01 -12.43 -22.78
C GLY A 215 16.03 -13.60 -22.71
N LEU A 216 16.54 -14.79 -22.43
CA LEU A 216 15.72 -16.00 -22.27
C LEU A 216 14.73 -15.93 -21.09
N LEU A 217 15.11 -15.27 -19.99
CA LEU A 217 14.21 -15.12 -18.84
C LEU A 217 13.11 -14.09 -19.11
N ARG A 218 13.39 -13.02 -19.88
CA ARG A 218 12.35 -12.05 -20.30
C ARG A 218 11.30 -12.71 -21.20
N GLU A 219 11.75 -13.51 -22.16
CA GLU A 219 10.83 -14.30 -23.00
C GLU A 219 10.02 -15.26 -22.14
N ARG A 220 10.68 -16.03 -21.25
CA ARG A 220 9.98 -16.95 -20.34
C ARG A 220 8.94 -16.24 -19.47
N ILE A 221 9.26 -15.08 -18.89
CA ILE A 221 8.30 -14.29 -18.11
C ILE A 221 7.13 -13.89 -19.01
N ARG A 222 7.40 -13.37 -20.21
CA ARG A 222 6.34 -12.94 -21.11
C ARG A 222 5.38 -14.08 -21.44
N THR A 223 5.92 -15.19 -21.97
CA THR A 223 5.11 -16.33 -22.41
C THR A 223 4.30 -16.93 -21.26
N THR A 224 4.91 -17.16 -20.10
CA THR A 224 4.21 -17.75 -18.95
C THR A 224 3.10 -16.85 -18.40
N ILE A 225 3.28 -15.52 -18.43
CA ILE A 225 2.25 -14.59 -17.95
C ILE A 225 1.16 -14.39 -19.01
N GLU A 226 1.50 -14.41 -20.30
CA GLU A 226 0.52 -14.38 -21.41
C GLU A 226 -0.38 -15.62 -21.40
N GLU A 227 0.15 -16.81 -21.07
CA GLU A 227 -0.63 -18.04 -20.86
C GLU A 227 -1.70 -17.92 -19.76
N LEU A 228 -1.56 -16.97 -18.83
CA LEU A 228 -2.59 -16.68 -17.85
C LEU A 228 -3.67 -15.74 -18.39
N CYS A 229 -3.33 -14.91 -19.38
CA CYS A 229 -4.16 -13.83 -19.89
C CYS A 229 -5.00 -14.28 -21.10
N VAL A 230 -4.47 -15.19 -21.90
CA VAL A 230 -5.12 -15.69 -23.11
C VAL A 230 -4.89 -17.18 -23.29
N ASN A 231 -5.91 -17.89 -23.77
CA ASN A 231 -5.74 -19.22 -24.33
C ASN A 231 -5.63 -19.10 -25.83
N GLN A 232 -4.64 -19.80 -26.39
CA GLN A 232 -4.51 -19.93 -27.83
C GLN A 232 -5.36 -21.11 -28.30
N ASP A 233 -6.26 -20.84 -29.24
CA ASP A 233 -7.07 -21.86 -29.90
C ASP A 233 -6.96 -21.72 -31.43
N VAL A 234 -7.52 -22.66 -32.18
CA VAL A 234 -7.45 -22.72 -33.64
C VAL A 234 -8.85 -22.61 -34.21
N ASP A 235 -9.07 -21.63 -35.09
CA ASP A 235 -10.37 -21.41 -35.71
C ASP A 235 -10.73 -22.54 -36.68
N MET A 236 -11.96 -22.53 -37.20
CA MET A 236 -12.44 -23.54 -38.17
C MET A 236 -11.66 -23.55 -39.50
N TRP A 237 -10.73 -22.61 -39.70
CA TRP A 237 -9.87 -22.50 -40.88
C TRP A 237 -8.40 -22.82 -40.57
N GLY A 238 -8.07 -23.24 -39.35
CA GLY A 238 -6.71 -23.59 -38.96
C GLY A 238 -5.85 -22.40 -38.53
N ASN A 239 -6.42 -21.19 -38.37
CA ASN A 239 -5.67 -20.01 -37.92
C ASN A 239 -5.69 -19.93 -36.39
N PRO A 240 -4.55 -19.57 -35.76
CA PRO A 240 -4.53 -19.33 -34.33
C PRO A 240 -5.31 -18.05 -33.99
N TYR A 241 -6.16 -18.14 -32.98
CA TYR A 241 -6.79 -16.99 -32.34
C TYR A 241 -6.60 -17.07 -30.83
N TRP A 242 -6.71 -15.92 -30.15
CA TRP A 242 -6.45 -15.79 -28.72
C TRP A 242 -7.72 -15.38 -28.01
N GLU A 243 -8.21 -16.25 -27.13
CA GLU A 243 -9.36 -15.98 -26.29
C GLU A 243 -8.89 -15.47 -24.94
N LYS A 244 -9.47 -14.35 -24.49
CA LYS A 244 -9.11 -13.78 -23.19
C LYS A 244 -9.67 -14.66 -22.08
N THR A 245 -8.82 -14.97 -21.11
CA THR A 245 -9.23 -15.65 -19.87
C THR A 245 -9.95 -14.70 -18.90
N PHE A 246 -9.65 -13.39 -19.00
CA PHE A 246 -10.30 -12.32 -18.26
C PHE A 246 -10.23 -10.98 -18.97
N THR A 247 -11.07 -10.06 -18.52
CA THR A 247 -10.99 -8.62 -18.82
C THR A 247 -10.76 -7.85 -17.53
N ILE A 248 -9.97 -6.78 -17.60
CA ILE A 248 -9.76 -5.89 -16.46
C ILE A 248 -10.47 -4.55 -16.69
N SER A 249 -11.28 -4.11 -15.71
CA SER A 249 -12.00 -2.83 -15.75
C SER A 249 -11.18 -1.63 -15.22
N GLU A 250 -10.14 -1.89 -14.43
CA GLU A 250 -9.16 -0.89 -13.96
C GLU A 250 -7.75 -1.51 -13.94
N LYS A 251 -6.75 -0.81 -14.46
CA LYS A 251 -5.37 -1.32 -14.52
C LYS A 251 -4.86 -1.80 -13.15
N VAL A 252 -4.15 -2.92 -13.15
CA VAL A 252 -3.51 -3.52 -11.98
C VAL A 252 -2.07 -3.05 -11.85
N ASP A 253 -1.57 -3.01 -10.63
CA ASP A 253 -0.18 -2.64 -10.31
C ASP A 253 0.63 -3.85 -9.81
N ALA A 254 1.92 -3.62 -9.53
CA ALA A 254 2.82 -4.67 -9.06
C ALA A 254 2.39 -5.28 -7.72
N ASP A 255 1.70 -4.52 -6.86
CA ASP A 255 1.26 -5.01 -5.55
C ASP A 255 0.05 -5.95 -5.69
N TYR A 256 -0.86 -5.65 -6.62
CA TYR A 256 -1.96 -6.54 -7.01
C TYR A 256 -1.43 -7.90 -7.48
N ILE A 257 -0.48 -7.88 -8.41
CA ILE A 257 0.14 -9.11 -8.93
C ILE A 257 0.90 -9.86 -7.82
N LYS A 258 1.63 -9.15 -6.96
CA LYS A 258 2.33 -9.77 -5.83
C LYS A 258 1.36 -10.51 -4.91
N MET A 259 0.16 -9.99 -4.68
CA MET A 259 -0.85 -10.68 -3.87
C MET A 259 -1.32 -11.98 -4.54
N ILE A 260 -1.62 -11.94 -5.83
CA ILE A 260 -1.98 -13.14 -6.62
C ILE A 260 -0.88 -14.19 -6.51
N PHE A 261 0.38 -13.84 -6.83
CA PHE A 261 1.49 -14.80 -6.83
C PHE A 261 1.81 -15.38 -5.44
N ASN A 262 1.51 -14.65 -4.36
CA ASN A 262 1.65 -15.17 -3.01
C ASN A 262 0.52 -16.14 -2.61
N GLY A 263 -0.68 -15.97 -3.16
CA GLY A 263 -1.83 -16.87 -2.97
C GLY A 263 -1.78 -18.12 -3.85
N LEU A 264 -1.16 -18.00 -5.02
CA LEU A 264 -1.19 -18.95 -6.13
C LEU A 264 -0.97 -20.41 -5.74
N LYS A 265 -0.05 -20.69 -4.81
CA LYS A 265 0.19 -22.07 -4.32
C LYS A 265 -1.03 -22.65 -3.61
N SER A 266 -1.68 -21.86 -2.77
CA SER A 266 -2.90 -22.27 -2.06
C SER A 266 -4.03 -22.48 -3.06
N ASP A 267 -4.16 -21.57 -4.02
CA ASP A 267 -5.24 -21.59 -5.00
C ASP A 267 -5.14 -22.82 -5.90
N ILE A 268 -3.94 -23.12 -6.44
CA ILE A 268 -3.70 -24.37 -7.20
C ILE A 268 -3.99 -25.61 -6.34
N SER A 269 -3.64 -25.58 -5.05
CA SER A 269 -3.87 -26.74 -4.16
C SER A 269 -5.36 -27.02 -3.94
N ASN A 270 -6.20 -25.98 -3.97
CA ASN A 270 -7.66 -26.12 -3.82
C ASN A 270 -8.35 -26.65 -5.09
N HIS A 271 -7.67 -26.56 -6.23
CA HIS A 271 -8.19 -26.90 -7.56
C HIS A 271 -7.32 -27.95 -8.28
N ILE A 272 -6.60 -28.78 -7.52
CA ILE A 272 -5.57 -29.70 -8.05
C ILE A 272 -6.10 -30.74 -9.05
N PHE A 273 -7.41 -30.99 -9.06
CA PHE A 273 -8.06 -31.94 -9.95
C PHE A 273 -8.84 -31.27 -11.10
N ASP A 274 -8.88 -29.94 -11.13
CA ASP A 274 -9.57 -29.20 -12.18
C ASP A 274 -8.67 -29.05 -13.41
N GLU A 275 -9.24 -29.01 -14.60
CA GLU A 275 -8.48 -28.78 -15.85
C GLU A 275 -8.24 -27.29 -16.10
N SER A 276 -9.20 -26.45 -15.69
CA SER A 276 -9.17 -25.00 -15.77
C SER A 276 -9.99 -24.36 -14.64
N ILE A 277 -9.67 -23.11 -14.30
CA ILE A 277 -10.35 -22.33 -13.27
C ILE A 277 -10.78 -20.97 -13.83
N PRO A 278 -12.01 -20.50 -13.54
CA PRO A 278 -12.42 -19.15 -13.85
C PRO A 278 -11.45 -18.12 -13.27
N ALA A 279 -11.03 -17.16 -14.10
CA ALA A 279 -10.03 -16.17 -13.71
C ALA A 279 -10.42 -15.36 -12.45
N TYR A 280 -11.72 -15.13 -12.24
CA TYR A 280 -12.23 -14.45 -11.05
C TYR A 280 -11.87 -15.19 -9.75
N GLU A 281 -11.85 -16.52 -9.74
CA GLU A 281 -11.58 -17.28 -8.50
C GLU A 281 -10.14 -17.14 -8.01
N ILE A 282 -9.21 -16.84 -8.93
CA ILE A 282 -7.76 -16.81 -8.66
C ILE A 282 -7.20 -15.39 -8.70
N LEU A 283 -7.69 -14.56 -9.63
CA LEU A 283 -7.14 -13.24 -9.91
C LEU A 283 -7.96 -12.11 -9.30
N ALA A 284 -9.24 -12.31 -8.93
CA ALA A 284 -10.08 -11.25 -8.41
C ALA A 284 -9.83 -11.00 -6.91
N LEU A 285 -8.97 -10.02 -6.63
CA LEU A 285 -8.85 -9.46 -5.28
C LEU A 285 -9.94 -8.43 -4.97
N ASP A 286 -10.60 -7.94 -6.02
CA ASP A 286 -11.67 -6.95 -6.04
C ASP A 286 -12.48 -7.06 -7.35
N ASP A 287 -13.38 -6.12 -7.58
CA ASP A 287 -14.33 -6.14 -8.70
C ASP A 287 -13.69 -5.78 -10.07
N ARG A 288 -12.35 -5.71 -10.16
CA ARG A 288 -11.65 -5.32 -11.39
C ARG A 288 -11.59 -6.42 -12.44
N ILE A 289 -11.59 -7.68 -12.00
CA ILE A 289 -11.47 -8.85 -12.88
C ILE A 289 -12.87 -9.33 -13.25
N ILE A 290 -13.08 -9.48 -14.55
CA ILE A 290 -14.29 -10.08 -15.12
C ILE A 290 -13.85 -11.30 -15.90
N ASN A 291 -14.50 -12.46 -15.69
CA ASN A 291 -14.19 -13.67 -16.44
C ASN A 291 -14.27 -13.42 -17.95
N GLY A 292 -13.33 -14.01 -18.68
CA GLY A 292 -13.28 -13.95 -20.13
C GLY A 292 -14.16 -15.02 -20.76
N SER A 293 -13.93 -15.29 -22.05
CA SER A 293 -14.68 -16.34 -22.78
C SER A 293 -14.21 -17.75 -22.44
N VAL A 294 -13.05 -17.88 -21.81
CA VAL A 294 -12.41 -19.14 -21.43
C VAL A 294 -11.82 -19.05 -20.03
N ASP A 295 -11.70 -20.19 -19.36
CA ASP A 295 -11.07 -20.30 -18.04
C ASP A 295 -9.54 -20.43 -18.14
N ILE A 296 -8.82 -20.15 -17.05
CA ILE A 296 -7.37 -20.27 -16.98
C ILE A 296 -6.99 -21.75 -16.80
N PRO A 297 -6.19 -22.36 -17.69
CA PRO A 297 -5.74 -23.73 -17.51
C PRO A 297 -4.90 -23.89 -16.23
N ILE A 298 -5.12 -24.97 -15.46
CA ILE A 298 -4.32 -25.25 -14.24
C ILE A 298 -2.82 -25.29 -14.54
N VAL A 299 -2.44 -25.87 -15.68
CA VAL A 299 -1.05 -25.97 -16.12
C VAL A 299 -0.38 -24.60 -16.28
N ALA A 300 -1.13 -23.58 -16.72
CA ALA A 300 -0.62 -22.22 -16.83
C ALA A 300 -0.33 -21.61 -15.44
N LEU A 301 -1.20 -21.86 -14.47
CA LEU A 301 -1.01 -21.44 -13.07
C LEU A 301 0.19 -22.15 -12.43
N GLU A 302 0.37 -23.45 -12.68
CA GLU A 302 1.54 -24.21 -12.22
C GLU A 302 2.85 -23.69 -12.83
N ASN A 303 2.85 -23.39 -14.13
CA ASN A 303 4.00 -22.78 -14.81
C ASN A 303 4.35 -21.42 -14.20
N ALA A 304 3.34 -20.60 -13.92
CA ALA A 304 3.49 -19.31 -13.28
C ALA A 304 4.05 -19.43 -11.85
N LEU A 305 3.56 -20.40 -11.05
CA LEU A 305 4.09 -20.66 -9.71
C LEU A 305 5.57 -21.10 -9.77
N LYS A 306 5.91 -22.01 -10.69
CA LYS A 306 7.29 -22.47 -10.88
C LYS A 306 8.21 -21.34 -11.31
N LEU A 307 7.76 -20.46 -12.21
CA LEU A 307 8.50 -19.28 -12.61
C LEU A 307 8.72 -18.33 -11.42
N TYR A 308 7.68 -18.10 -10.62
CA TYR A 308 7.76 -17.25 -9.44
C TYR A 308 8.77 -17.78 -8.41
N ASP A 309 8.74 -19.07 -8.10
CA ASP A 309 9.70 -19.71 -7.20
C ASP A 309 11.14 -19.68 -7.76
N ASP A 310 11.30 -19.89 -9.07
CA ASP A 310 12.60 -19.78 -9.75
C ASP A 310 13.19 -18.37 -9.63
N ILE A 311 12.39 -17.33 -9.90
CA ILE A 311 12.82 -15.92 -9.81
C ILE A 311 13.15 -15.57 -8.35
N LYS A 312 12.29 -15.96 -7.41
CA LYS A 312 12.51 -15.72 -5.98
C LYS A 312 13.81 -16.35 -5.48
N LYS A 313 14.18 -17.52 -6.00
CA LYS A 313 15.40 -18.25 -5.61
C LYS A 313 16.66 -17.77 -6.33
N LYS A 314 16.59 -17.53 -7.64
CA LYS A 314 17.76 -17.24 -8.49
C LYS A 314 18.02 -15.75 -8.71
N TYR A 315 16.98 -14.93 -8.60
CA TYR A 315 16.99 -13.51 -8.94
C TYR A 315 16.19 -12.68 -7.92
N PRO A 316 16.47 -12.80 -6.61
CA PRO A 316 15.68 -12.14 -5.56
C PRO A 316 15.62 -10.61 -5.71
N ASP A 317 16.71 -9.99 -6.19
CA ASP A 317 16.80 -8.54 -6.39
C ASP A 317 15.89 -8.03 -7.51
N PHE A 318 15.47 -8.92 -8.42
CA PHE A 318 14.63 -8.60 -9.57
C PHE A 318 13.14 -8.96 -9.37
N ILE A 319 12.76 -9.42 -8.17
CA ILE A 319 11.39 -9.89 -7.92
C ILE A 319 10.33 -8.79 -8.09
N ASN A 320 10.68 -7.54 -7.74
CA ASN A 320 9.76 -6.40 -7.91
C ASN A 320 9.61 -6.00 -9.39
N GLN A 321 10.67 -6.16 -10.18
CA GLN A 321 10.64 -5.97 -11.63
C GLN A 321 9.77 -7.05 -12.28
N PHE A 322 9.86 -8.30 -11.82
CA PHE A 322 8.96 -9.38 -12.25
C PHE A 322 7.48 -9.02 -12.02
N PHE A 323 7.11 -8.53 -10.83
CA PHE A 323 5.73 -8.11 -10.57
C PHE A 323 5.29 -6.94 -11.44
N SER A 324 6.15 -5.93 -11.61
CA SER A 324 5.87 -4.79 -12.50
C SER A 324 5.68 -5.22 -13.96
N THR A 325 6.54 -6.12 -14.46
CA THR A 325 6.43 -6.67 -15.82
C THR A 325 5.16 -7.49 -15.99
N SER A 326 4.83 -8.34 -15.02
CA SER A 326 3.62 -9.15 -15.03
C SER A 326 2.35 -8.30 -15.00
N ALA A 327 2.34 -7.21 -14.23
CA ALA A 327 1.23 -6.25 -14.20
C ALA A 327 1.03 -5.58 -15.57
N ASN A 328 2.12 -5.21 -16.25
CA ASN A 328 2.04 -4.64 -17.60
C ASN A 328 1.45 -5.63 -18.62
N ILE A 329 1.76 -6.93 -18.49
CA ILE A 329 1.19 -7.97 -19.36
C ILE A 329 -0.30 -8.17 -19.05
N PHE A 330 -0.68 -8.29 -17.77
CA PHE A 330 -2.08 -8.39 -17.34
C PHE A 330 -2.91 -7.21 -17.87
N ASN A 331 -2.36 -6.01 -17.83
CA ASN A 331 -3.01 -4.80 -18.31
C ASN A 331 -3.24 -4.76 -19.84
N GLN A 332 -2.74 -5.72 -20.61
CA GLN A 332 -3.14 -5.90 -22.01
C GLN A 332 -4.59 -6.37 -22.15
N ASN A 333 -5.13 -7.03 -21.11
CA ASN A 333 -6.54 -7.40 -21.01
C ASN A 333 -7.42 -6.26 -20.46
N TYR A 334 -6.88 -5.06 -20.28
CA TYR A 334 -7.67 -3.89 -19.93
C TYR A 334 -8.64 -3.53 -21.06
N ALA A 335 -9.92 -3.40 -20.74
CA ALA A 335 -10.91 -2.83 -21.65
C ALA A 335 -11.26 -1.41 -21.17
N GLU A 336 -11.08 -0.42 -22.05
CA GLU A 336 -11.63 0.91 -21.79
C GLU A 336 -13.15 0.80 -21.64
N PRO A 337 -13.75 1.51 -20.67
CA PRO A 337 -15.20 1.54 -20.54
C PRO A 337 -15.82 2.08 -21.83
N LEU A 338 -16.55 1.22 -22.55
CA LEU A 338 -17.32 1.60 -23.72
C LEU A 338 -18.40 2.59 -23.30
N VAL A 339 -18.20 3.88 -23.60
CA VAL A 339 -19.29 4.85 -23.66
C VAL A 339 -20.06 4.56 -24.95
N PHE A 340 -21.11 3.73 -24.84
CA PHE A 340 -22.07 3.58 -25.93
C PHE A 340 -22.83 4.89 -26.10
N VAL A 341 -22.39 5.72 -27.05
CA VAL A 341 -23.28 6.69 -27.69
C VAL A 341 -24.03 5.89 -28.73
N SER A 342 -25.32 5.63 -28.50
CA SER A 342 -26.18 5.02 -29.51
C SER A 342 -26.29 5.98 -30.69
N GLU A 343 -25.69 5.63 -31.83
CA GLU A 343 -26.04 6.21 -33.13
C GLU A 343 -27.42 5.67 -33.55
N ASP A 344 -28.48 6.15 -32.90
CA ASP A 344 -29.86 5.87 -33.32
C ASP A 344 -30.71 7.17 -33.25
N ASP A 345 -30.10 8.28 -33.63
CA ASP A 345 -30.80 9.50 -34.04
C ASP A 345 -30.85 9.59 -35.58
N GLU A 346 -31.37 8.54 -36.25
CA GLU A 346 -32.05 8.77 -37.52
C GLU A 346 -33.43 9.37 -37.22
N LEU A 347 -33.49 10.70 -37.32
CA LEU A 347 -34.72 11.49 -37.34
C LEU A 347 -35.76 10.89 -38.31
N PRO A 348 -36.98 10.54 -37.87
CA PRO A 348 -38.12 10.51 -38.75
C PRO A 348 -38.80 11.89 -38.74
N PHE A 349 -39.13 12.35 -39.95
CA PHE A 349 -39.94 13.54 -40.26
C PHE A 349 -41.24 13.66 -39.47
#